data_AF-A0A2E2W694-F1
#
_entry.id   AF-A0A2E2W694-F1
#
_cell.length_a   1.000
_cell.length_b   1.000
_cell.length_c   1.000
_cell.angle_alpha   90.00
_cell.angle_beta   90.00
_cell.angle_gamma   90.00
#
_symmetry.space_group_name_H-M   'P 1'
#
loop_
_entity.id
_entity.type
_entity.pdbx_description
1 polymer ?
#
loop_
_entity_poly.entity_id
_entity_poly.type
_entity_poly.pdbx_seq_one_letter_code
_entity_poly.pdbx_strand_id
1 'polypeptide(L)'
;MGRAVKKKVAAEVVPFDQSIFEQDAGAGVSDLGQEDLALPFLKLISGLDTLLDDPDFKGRKGDIYNTVSETVHTGGEGVKVIPCVYQRRFIQWAPRGAGTGAPLAIFEPTDELPKTERSREDNREYVVGGDGSYLEETHQHFVVVLNEDGSAETAMIAMKSTGLKKSRKWNSMMSSITMKGKNGPFTPPRFSSVYLLKSVQEENSKGKWHNWDMSRVGPVEDAALYQRAREFAISIRSGEVVVKHSNEEADMPTPHKDEVPF
;
A
#
# COMPACT_ATOMS: atom_id res chain seq x y z
N MET A 1 45.45 -50.45 30.63
CA MET A 1 44.65 -49.29 31.10
C MET A 1 43.91 -48.71 29.90
N GLY A 2 42.60 -48.92 29.81
CA GLY A 2 41.75 -48.37 28.74
C GLY A 2 41.19 -47.00 29.12
N ARG A 3 41.27 -46.03 28.21
CA ARG A 3 40.76 -44.67 28.41
C ARG A 3 39.39 -44.54 27.74
N ALA A 4 38.34 -44.39 28.54
CA ALA A 4 36.97 -44.24 28.05
C ALA A 4 36.75 -42.84 27.44
N VAL A 5 36.21 -42.81 26.22
CA VAL A 5 35.79 -41.59 25.52
C VAL A 5 34.36 -41.26 25.97
N LYS A 6 34.16 -40.12 26.63
CA LYS A 6 32.81 -39.61 26.97
C LYS A 6 32.16 -39.03 25.72
N LYS A 7 31.05 -39.65 25.30
CA LYS A 7 30.18 -39.19 24.21
C LYS A 7 29.45 -37.92 24.65
N LYS A 8 29.56 -36.84 23.86
CA LYS A 8 28.86 -35.57 24.07
C LYS A 8 27.40 -35.76 23.65
N VAL A 9 26.46 -35.63 24.60
CA VAL A 9 25.01 -35.67 24.31
C VAL A 9 24.61 -34.29 23.80
N ALA A 10 24.09 -34.23 22.58
CA ALA A 10 23.50 -33.02 22.02
C ALA A 10 22.20 -32.71 22.80
N ALA A 11 22.05 -31.47 23.25
CA ALA A 11 20.81 -31.02 23.88
C ALA A 11 19.71 -31.00 22.80
N GLU A 12 18.72 -31.85 22.98
CA GLU A 12 17.53 -31.92 22.14
C GLU A 12 16.66 -30.70 22.46
N VAL A 13 16.53 -29.78 21.51
CA VAL A 13 15.64 -28.63 21.65
C VAL A 13 14.21 -29.15 21.53
N VAL A 14 13.50 -29.19 22.65
CA VAL A 14 12.08 -29.57 22.67
C VAL A 14 11.28 -28.47 21.95
N PRO A 15 10.51 -28.79 20.90
CA PRO A 15 9.67 -27.81 20.23
C PRO A 15 8.65 -27.23 21.20
N PHE A 16 8.56 -25.90 21.25
CA PHE A 16 7.56 -25.20 22.04
C PHE A 16 6.17 -25.45 21.46
N ASP A 17 5.21 -25.85 22.30
CA ASP A 17 3.83 -26.08 21.89
C ASP A 17 3.12 -24.74 21.67
N GLN A 18 2.80 -24.45 20.41
CA GLN A 18 2.17 -23.20 20.00
C GLN A 18 0.69 -23.10 20.40
N SER A 19 0.05 -24.20 20.81
CA SER A 19 -1.36 -24.18 21.28
C SER A 19 -1.56 -23.36 22.55
N ILE A 20 -0.49 -23.09 23.30
CA ILE A 20 -0.54 -22.20 24.46
C ILE A 20 -0.83 -20.75 24.06
N PHE A 21 -0.44 -20.33 22.85
CA PHE A 21 -0.72 -18.98 22.35
C PHE A 21 -2.21 -18.77 22.05
N GLU A 22 -2.96 -19.83 21.75
CA GLU A 22 -4.41 -19.73 21.58
C GLU A 22 -5.12 -19.37 22.90
N GLN A 23 -4.55 -19.77 24.04
CA GLN A 23 -5.09 -19.45 25.37
C GLN A 23 -4.87 -17.97 25.74
N ASP A 24 -3.82 -17.37 25.19
CA ASP A 24 -3.48 -15.95 25.37
C ASP A 24 -3.95 -15.06 24.18
N ALA A 25 -4.73 -15.63 23.25
CA ALA A 25 -5.25 -14.90 22.09
C ALA A 25 -6.10 -13.70 22.54
N GLY A 26 -5.68 -12.49 22.14
CA GLY A 26 -6.34 -11.23 22.50
C GLY A 26 -5.75 -10.51 23.73
N ALA A 27 -4.76 -11.08 24.41
CA ALA A 27 -4.15 -10.46 25.60
C ALA A 27 -3.10 -9.36 25.30
N GLY A 28 -2.65 -9.20 24.05
CA GLY A 28 -1.46 -8.41 23.71
C GLY A 28 -1.68 -7.06 23.02
N VAL A 29 -2.93 -6.65 22.75
CA VAL A 29 -3.22 -5.41 21.97
C VAL A 29 -4.46 -4.66 22.48
N SER A 30 -4.98 -5.00 23.65
CA SER A 30 -6.21 -4.41 24.19
C SER A 30 -6.04 -2.97 24.69
N ASP A 31 -4.80 -2.52 24.83
CA ASP A 31 -4.38 -1.19 25.30
C ASP A 31 -4.08 -0.20 24.16
N LEU A 32 -3.92 -0.67 22.91
CA LEU A 32 -3.73 0.18 21.75
C LEU A 32 -5.09 0.63 21.19
N GLY A 33 -5.30 1.94 21.11
CA GLY A 33 -6.39 2.52 20.33
C GLY A 33 -6.14 2.33 18.83
N GLN A 34 -7.20 2.31 18.03
CA GLN A 34 -7.05 2.25 16.56
C GLN A 34 -6.33 3.49 16.00
N GLU A 35 -6.35 4.60 16.73
CA GLU A 35 -5.57 5.80 16.44
C GLU A 35 -4.06 5.66 16.70
N ASP A 36 -3.67 4.66 17.48
CA ASP A 36 -2.27 4.30 17.76
C ASP A 36 -1.70 3.36 16.69
N LEU A 37 -2.55 2.74 15.87
CA LEU A 37 -2.14 1.85 14.78
C LEU A 37 -2.07 2.61 13.45
N ALA A 38 -0.90 2.61 12.83
CA ALA A 38 -0.73 3.15 11.48
C ALA A 38 -1.10 2.08 10.45
N LEU A 39 -2.05 2.38 9.56
CA LEU A 39 -2.29 1.53 8.39
C LEU A 39 -1.06 1.59 7.47
N PRO A 40 -0.41 0.46 7.16
CA PRO A 40 0.76 0.47 6.30
C PRO A 40 0.45 0.92 4.88
N PHE A 41 1.39 1.64 4.26
CA PHE A 41 1.35 1.99 2.85
C PHE A 41 2.20 0.98 2.09
N LEU A 42 1.63 0.46 1.01
CA LEU A 42 2.34 -0.38 0.06
C LEU A 42 2.71 0.48 -1.15
N LYS A 43 4.00 0.84 -1.26
CA LYS A 43 4.51 1.77 -2.29
C LYS A 43 5.55 1.11 -3.19
N LEU A 44 5.77 1.71 -4.36
CA LEU A 44 6.92 1.38 -5.21
C LEU A 44 8.08 2.28 -4.81
N ILE A 45 9.25 1.69 -4.57
CA ILE A 45 10.46 2.45 -4.26
C ILE A 45 10.84 3.28 -5.49
N SER A 46 10.79 4.59 -5.33
CA SER A 46 11.25 5.57 -6.30
C SER A 46 12.77 5.66 -6.29
N GLY A 47 13.35 6.14 -7.39
CA GLY A 47 14.80 6.37 -7.46
C GLY A 47 15.29 7.52 -6.59
N LEU A 48 14.38 8.33 -6.04
CA LEU A 48 14.69 9.45 -5.18
C LEU A 48 14.46 9.13 -3.69
N ASP A 49 13.84 7.99 -3.35
CA ASP A 49 13.55 7.63 -1.96
C ASP A 49 14.86 7.56 -1.15
N THR A 50 14.92 8.30 -0.04
CA THR A 50 16.07 8.32 0.89
C THR A 50 16.36 6.96 1.53
N LEU A 51 15.40 6.03 1.48
CA LEU A 51 15.60 4.62 1.83
C LEU A 51 16.78 4.01 1.07
N LEU A 52 17.04 4.45 -0.16
CA LEU A 52 18.14 3.94 -0.98
C LEU A 52 19.52 4.49 -0.58
N ASP A 53 19.55 5.53 0.27
CA ASP A 53 20.80 6.09 0.80
C ASP A 53 21.33 5.28 2.00
N ASP A 54 20.48 4.48 2.62
CA ASP A 54 20.86 3.58 3.71
C ASP A 54 21.59 2.33 3.14
N PRO A 55 22.88 2.10 3.49
CA PRO A 55 23.64 0.95 3.00
C PRO A 55 23.10 -0.41 3.48
N ASP A 56 22.35 -0.42 4.59
CA ASP A 56 21.76 -1.63 5.14
C ASP A 56 20.41 -1.96 4.50
N PHE A 57 19.73 -0.98 3.90
CA PHE A 57 18.51 -1.19 3.14
C PHE A 57 18.77 -2.04 1.89
N LYS A 58 17.99 -3.13 1.73
CA LYS A 58 18.20 -4.12 0.66
C LYS A 58 17.25 -3.96 -0.53
N GLY A 59 16.30 -3.03 -0.46
CA GLY A 59 15.39 -2.76 -1.56
C GLY A 59 16.05 -2.00 -2.71
N ARG A 60 15.44 -2.10 -3.89
CA ARG A 60 15.91 -1.44 -5.10
C ARG A 60 14.81 -0.58 -5.69
N LYS A 61 15.20 0.38 -6.54
CA LYS A 61 14.24 1.15 -7.35
C LYS A 61 13.28 0.20 -8.07
N GLY A 62 11.99 0.42 -7.87
CA GLY A 62 10.92 -0.37 -8.45
C GLY A 62 10.48 -1.56 -7.61
N ASP A 63 11.16 -1.93 -6.53
CA ASP A 63 10.64 -2.93 -5.59
C ASP A 63 9.44 -2.37 -4.82
N ILE A 64 8.64 -3.28 -4.27
CA ILE A 64 7.43 -2.96 -3.52
C ILE A 64 7.80 -2.96 -2.04
N TYR A 65 7.46 -1.89 -1.33
CA TYR A 65 7.83 -1.69 0.07
C TYR A 65 6.60 -1.46 0.93
N ASN A 66 6.53 -2.17 2.05
CA ASN A 66 5.55 -1.94 3.12
C ASN A 66 6.17 -1.02 4.18
N THR A 67 5.57 0.14 4.40
CA THR A 67 6.15 1.20 5.25
C THR A 67 6.18 0.92 6.75
N VAL A 68 5.45 -0.10 7.24
CA VAL A 68 5.38 -0.40 8.68
C VAL A 68 6.12 -1.69 9.00
N SER A 69 5.91 -2.75 8.21
CA SER A 69 6.65 -4.00 8.39
C SER A 69 8.06 -3.93 7.80
N GLU A 70 8.36 -2.86 7.05
CA GLU A 70 9.61 -2.65 6.30
C GLU A 70 9.94 -3.77 5.30
N THR A 71 8.95 -4.61 4.99
CA THR A 71 9.11 -5.73 4.08
C THR A 71 9.27 -5.21 2.65
N VAL A 72 10.26 -5.76 1.95
CA VAL A 72 10.52 -5.48 0.54
C VAL A 72 10.18 -6.71 -0.29
N HIS A 73 9.34 -6.54 -1.31
CA HIS A 73 9.07 -7.56 -2.33
C HIS A 73 9.70 -7.15 -3.66
N THR A 74 10.35 -8.09 -4.33
CA THR A 74 10.91 -7.86 -5.68
C THR A 74 9.83 -7.36 -6.63
N GLY A 75 10.02 -6.19 -7.24
CA GLY A 75 8.98 -5.56 -8.06
C GLY A 75 8.52 -6.40 -9.25
N GLY A 76 9.43 -7.16 -9.87
CA GLY A 76 9.13 -8.02 -11.02
C GLY A 76 8.39 -9.33 -10.65
N GLU A 77 8.63 -9.85 -9.45
CA GLU A 77 7.89 -11.01 -8.91
C GLU A 77 6.51 -10.56 -8.47
N GLY A 78 6.46 -9.43 -7.78
CA GLY A 78 5.25 -8.77 -7.33
C GLY A 78 4.74 -9.32 -6.00
N VAL A 79 3.56 -8.86 -5.61
CA VAL A 79 2.87 -9.30 -4.39
C VAL A 79 1.40 -9.60 -4.68
N LYS A 80 0.87 -10.63 -4.03
CA LYS A 80 -0.55 -10.99 -4.16
C LYS A 80 -1.37 -10.17 -3.18
N VAL A 81 -2.51 -9.66 -3.64
CA VAL A 81 -3.41 -8.86 -2.82
C VAL A 81 -4.88 -9.18 -3.09
N ILE A 82 -5.73 -8.93 -2.09
CA ILE A 82 -7.19 -8.90 -2.20
C ILE A 82 -7.65 -7.45 -2.05
N PRO A 83 -8.19 -6.81 -3.10
CA PRO A 83 -8.68 -5.43 -3.03
C PRO A 83 -10.00 -5.35 -2.27
N CYS A 84 -10.05 -4.48 -1.27
CA CYS A 84 -11.18 -4.38 -0.33
C CYS A 84 -12.04 -3.14 -0.61
N VAL A 85 -11.43 -1.95 -0.57
CA VAL A 85 -12.13 -0.66 -0.74
C VAL A 85 -11.34 0.25 -1.68
N TYR A 86 -12.06 1.06 -2.44
CA TYR A 86 -11.50 2.12 -3.26
C TYR A 86 -12.09 3.44 -2.80
N GLN A 87 -11.23 4.42 -2.56
CA GLN A 87 -11.61 5.78 -2.30
C GLN A 87 -10.88 6.71 -3.27
N ARG A 88 -11.59 7.69 -3.79
CA ARG A 88 -11.02 8.81 -4.51
C ARG A 88 -10.95 9.98 -3.54
N ARG A 89 -9.77 10.57 -3.40
CA ARG A 89 -9.53 11.74 -2.54
C ARG A 89 -8.80 12.82 -3.32
N PHE A 90 -9.05 14.06 -2.95
CA PHE A 90 -8.22 15.19 -3.36
C PHE A 90 -7.48 15.66 -2.12
N ILE A 91 -6.16 15.52 -2.12
CA ILE A 91 -5.33 15.83 -0.95
C ILE A 91 -4.64 17.16 -1.21
N GLN A 92 -4.84 18.13 -0.33
CA GLN A 92 -4.14 19.40 -0.39
C GLN A 92 -2.81 19.28 0.33
N TRP A 93 -1.73 19.54 -0.38
CA TRP A 93 -0.37 19.54 0.15
C TRP A 93 0.17 20.96 0.23
N ALA A 94 0.99 21.21 1.25
CA ALA A 94 1.82 22.41 1.31
C ALA A 94 2.82 22.44 0.13
N PRO A 95 3.37 23.62 -0.21
CA PRO A 95 4.47 23.71 -1.16
C PRO A 95 5.60 22.75 -0.78
N ARG A 96 6.28 22.19 -1.77
CA ARG A 96 7.37 21.25 -1.51
C ARG A 96 8.47 21.91 -0.66
N GLY A 97 8.97 21.18 0.34
CA GLY A 97 9.95 21.69 1.30
C GLY A 97 9.37 22.64 2.36
N ALA A 98 8.05 22.84 2.38
CA ALA A 98 7.32 23.57 3.41
C ALA A 98 6.30 22.66 4.10
N GLY A 99 5.90 23.04 5.32
CA GLY A 99 4.95 22.29 6.13
C GLY A 99 5.57 21.12 6.90
N THR A 100 4.71 20.27 7.47
CA THR A 100 5.10 19.16 8.36
C THR A 100 5.17 17.80 7.65
N GLY A 101 4.95 17.78 6.33
CA GLY A 101 4.72 16.55 5.57
C GLY A 101 3.29 16.01 5.67
N ALA A 102 2.45 16.49 6.59
CA ALA A 102 1.03 16.13 6.64
C ALA A 102 0.20 16.95 5.62
N PRO A 103 -0.94 16.42 5.13
CA PRO A 103 -1.86 17.20 4.32
C PRO A 103 -2.38 18.44 5.05
N LEU A 104 -2.62 19.51 4.30
CA LEU A 104 -3.37 20.68 4.76
C LEU A 104 -4.87 20.38 4.86
N ALA A 105 -5.39 19.60 3.92
CA ALA A 105 -6.78 19.17 3.86
C ALA A 105 -6.92 17.89 3.00
N ILE A 106 -7.99 17.13 3.26
CA ILE A 106 -8.37 15.97 2.45
C ILE A 106 -9.84 16.13 2.10
N PHE A 107 -10.16 16.06 0.82
CA PHE A 107 -11.50 16.22 0.29
C PHE A 107 -12.00 14.94 -0.37
N GLU A 108 -13.29 14.66 -0.20
CA GLU A 108 -14.02 13.69 -0.97
C GLU A 108 -14.48 14.26 -2.33
N PRO A 109 -14.84 13.41 -3.31
CA PRO A 109 -15.29 13.90 -4.61
C PRO A 109 -16.60 14.69 -4.59
N THR A 110 -17.36 14.60 -3.49
CA THR A 110 -18.61 15.32 -3.27
C THR A 110 -18.43 16.65 -2.55
N ASP A 111 -17.23 16.95 -2.05
CA ASP A 111 -16.94 18.17 -1.31
C ASP A 111 -16.74 19.35 -2.27
N GLU A 112 -16.89 20.57 -1.75
CA GLU A 112 -16.50 21.77 -2.45
C GLU A 112 -14.97 21.90 -2.45
N LEU A 113 -14.36 21.73 -3.62
CA LEU A 113 -12.91 21.82 -3.79
C LEU A 113 -12.47 23.28 -3.94
N PRO A 114 -11.29 23.67 -3.39
CA PRO A 114 -10.72 24.97 -3.67
C PRO A 114 -10.45 25.13 -5.18
N LYS A 115 -10.55 26.37 -5.68
CA LYS A 115 -10.25 26.66 -7.08
C LYS A 115 -8.77 26.42 -7.35
N THR A 116 -8.46 25.68 -8.41
CA THR A 116 -7.09 25.42 -8.83
C THR A 116 -6.78 25.93 -10.22
N GLU A 117 -5.50 26.14 -10.49
CA GLU A 117 -4.94 26.35 -11.83
C GLU A 117 -3.85 25.32 -12.09
N ARG A 118 -3.89 24.73 -13.29
CA ARG A 118 -2.92 23.71 -13.68
C ARG A 118 -1.61 24.33 -14.13
N SER A 119 -0.51 24.01 -13.44
CA SER A 119 0.83 24.42 -13.84
C SER A 119 1.28 23.71 -15.12
N ARG A 120 1.90 24.46 -16.03
CA ARG A 120 2.50 23.91 -17.27
C ARG A 120 3.84 23.23 -17.01
N GLU A 121 4.47 23.50 -15.88
CA GLU A 121 5.82 23.02 -15.57
C GLU A 121 5.78 21.57 -15.06
N ASP A 122 4.91 21.30 -14.08
CA ASP A 122 4.82 20.02 -13.37
C ASP A 122 3.46 19.32 -13.51
N ASN A 123 2.48 19.94 -14.17
CA ASN A 123 1.11 19.45 -14.34
C ASN A 123 0.28 19.32 -13.05
N ARG A 124 0.69 19.95 -11.95
CA ARG A 124 -0.07 20.00 -10.68
C ARG A 124 -1.18 21.05 -10.70
N GLU A 125 -2.17 20.85 -9.85
CA GLU A 125 -3.32 21.74 -9.67
C GLU A 125 -3.08 22.66 -8.46
N TYR A 126 -2.50 23.84 -8.68
CA TYR A 126 -2.16 24.78 -7.60
C TYR A 126 -3.39 25.57 -7.15
N VAL A 127 -3.56 25.76 -5.84
CA VAL A 127 -4.68 26.50 -5.26
C VAL A 127 -4.54 27.99 -5.59
N VAL A 128 -5.55 28.56 -6.24
CA VAL A 128 -5.56 29.97 -6.67
C VAL A 128 -5.61 30.88 -5.45
N GLY A 129 -4.69 31.84 -5.38
CA GLY A 129 -4.57 32.76 -4.24
C GLY A 129 -4.04 32.10 -2.96
N GLY A 130 -3.60 30.84 -3.03
CA GLY A 130 -2.92 30.14 -1.94
C GLY A 130 -1.43 30.49 -1.85
N ASP A 131 -0.77 29.86 -0.88
CA ASP A 131 0.67 29.94 -0.59
C ASP A 131 1.56 29.10 -1.52
N GLY A 132 1.00 28.63 -2.64
CA GLY A 132 1.63 27.61 -3.49
C GLY A 132 1.28 26.17 -3.11
N SER A 133 0.33 25.97 -2.18
CA SER A 133 -0.29 24.66 -1.97
C SER A 133 -0.99 24.14 -3.23
N TYR A 134 -1.09 22.83 -3.36
CA TYR A 134 -1.66 22.16 -4.53
C TYR A 134 -2.60 21.03 -4.13
N LEU A 135 -3.60 20.77 -4.96
CA LEU A 135 -4.45 19.59 -4.87
C LEU A 135 -3.85 18.45 -5.68
N GLU A 136 -3.81 17.27 -5.06
CA GLU A 136 -3.39 16.04 -5.69
C GLU A 136 -4.52 15.02 -5.66
N GLU A 137 -5.03 14.68 -6.84
CA GLU A 137 -5.98 13.58 -6.98
C GLU A 137 -5.28 12.25 -6.65
N THR A 138 -5.80 11.55 -5.65
CA THR A 138 -5.24 10.28 -5.16
C THR A 138 -6.32 9.21 -5.17
N HIS A 139 -6.01 8.09 -5.84
CA HIS A 139 -6.79 6.86 -5.79
C HIS A 139 -6.22 5.94 -4.72
N GLN A 140 -6.99 5.75 -3.64
CA GLN A 140 -6.62 4.91 -2.51
C GLN A 140 -7.25 3.53 -2.65
N HIS A 141 -6.43 2.49 -2.70
CA HIS A 141 -6.88 1.09 -2.68
C HIS A 141 -6.48 0.45 -1.37
N PHE A 142 -7.47 0.11 -0.57
CA PHE A 142 -7.30 -0.66 0.64
C PHE A 142 -7.28 -2.14 0.29
N VAL A 143 -6.24 -2.83 0.71
CA VAL A 143 -5.97 -4.21 0.30
C VAL A 143 -5.59 -5.08 1.49
N VAL A 144 -5.81 -6.38 1.35
CA VAL A 144 -5.14 -7.41 2.16
C VAL A 144 -3.99 -7.95 1.32
N VAL A 145 -2.77 -7.82 1.79
CA VAL A 145 -1.55 -8.38 1.21
C VAL A 145 -1.43 -9.83 1.66
N LEU A 146 -1.08 -10.73 0.73
CA LEU A 146 -0.87 -12.15 0.98
C LEU A 146 0.62 -12.47 0.86
N ASN A 147 1.23 -12.85 1.98
CA ASN A 147 2.65 -13.17 2.06
C ASN A 147 2.91 -14.64 1.71
N GLU A 148 4.15 -14.95 1.35
CA GLU A 148 4.56 -16.30 0.94
C GLU A 148 4.51 -17.32 2.08
N ASP A 149 4.68 -16.86 3.32
CA ASP A 149 4.57 -17.66 4.54
C ASP A 149 3.11 -18.01 4.92
N GLY A 150 2.15 -17.55 4.12
CA GLY A 150 0.72 -17.73 4.38
C GLY A 150 0.10 -16.69 5.30
N SER A 151 0.89 -15.76 5.84
CA SER A 151 0.37 -14.62 6.60
C SER A 151 -0.34 -13.62 5.68
N ALA A 152 -1.21 -12.80 6.27
CA ALA A 152 -1.93 -11.77 5.56
C ALA A 152 -2.03 -10.50 6.40
N GLU A 153 -1.64 -9.37 5.80
CA GLU A 153 -1.60 -8.06 6.43
C GLU A 153 -2.47 -7.06 5.66
N THR A 154 -2.98 -6.03 6.32
CA THR A 154 -3.75 -4.96 5.67
C THR A 154 -2.84 -3.81 5.26
N ALA A 155 -3.07 -3.23 4.10
CA ALA A 155 -2.33 -2.06 3.63
C ALA A 155 -3.20 -1.14 2.76
N MET A 156 -2.69 0.06 2.48
CA MET A 156 -3.23 0.96 1.48
C MET A 156 -2.22 1.22 0.37
N ILE A 157 -2.68 1.23 -0.88
CA ILE A 157 -1.92 1.68 -2.04
C ILE A 157 -2.48 3.03 -2.48
N ALA A 158 -1.65 4.06 -2.44
CA ALA A 158 -1.98 5.38 -2.99
C ALA A 158 -1.47 5.46 -4.45
N MET A 159 -2.36 5.77 -5.38
CA MET A 159 -2.01 5.98 -6.79
C MET A 159 -2.37 7.40 -7.21
N LYS A 160 -1.37 8.14 -7.70
CA LYS A 160 -1.46 9.53 -8.17
C LYS A 160 -0.81 9.68 -9.55
N SER A 161 -0.91 10.86 -10.18
CA SER A 161 -0.28 11.14 -11.49
C SER A 161 -0.54 10.04 -12.54
N THR A 162 0.53 9.41 -13.07
CA THR A 162 0.47 8.31 -14.05
C THR A 162 -0.19 7.05 -13.49
N GLY A 163 -0.10 6.83 -12.17
CA GLY A 163 -0.76 5.76 -11.43
C GLY A 163 -2.29 5.83 -11.47
N LEU A 164 -2.89 7.01 -11.66
CA LEU A 164 -4.35 7.14 -11.79
C LEU A 164 -4.90 6.33 -12.97
N LYS A 165 -4.14 6.25 -14.09
CA LYS A 165 -4.50 5.43 -15.24
C LYS A 165 -4.48 3.93 -14.89
N LYS A 166 -3.48 3.49 -14.12
CA LYS A 166 -3.36 2.11 -13.63
C LYS A 166 -4.52 1.76 -12.71
N SER A 167 -4.81 2.63 -11.75
CA SER A 167 -5.95 2.45 -10.85
C SER A 167 -7.28 2.34 -11.61
N ARG A 168 -7.54 3.19 -12.63
CA ARG A 168 -8.77 3.11 -13.42
C ARG A 168 -8.87 1.78 -14.16
N LYS A 169 -7.77 1.33 -14.81
CA LYS A 169 -7.69 0.01 -15.45
C LYS A 169 -8.03 -1.11 -14.46
N TRP A 170 -7.52 -1.03 -13.23
CA TRP A 170 -7.80 -2.04 -12.21
C TRP A 170 -9.27 -2.05 -11.77
N ASN A 171 -9.84 -0.86 -11.53
CA ASN A 171 -11.25 -0.73 -11.19
C ASN A 171 -12.15 -1.29 -12.30
N SER A 172 -11.83 -1.01 -13.57
CA SER A 172 -12.54 -1.59 -14.72
C SER A 172 -12.39 -3.12 -14.79
N MET A 173 -11.22 -3.66 -14.45
CA MET A 173 -10.99 -5.11 -14.38
C MET A 173 -11.83 -5.77 -13.28
N MET A 174 -12.03 -5.11 -12.15
CA MET A 174 -12.90 -5.62 -11.08
C MET A 174 -14.38 -5.52 -11.45
N SER A 175 -14.81 -4.39 -12.01
CA SER A 175 -16.22 -4.17 -12.34
C SER A 175 -16.72 -5.06 -13.48
N SER A 176 -15.82 -5.57 -14.34
CA SER A 176 -16.18 -6.47 -15.43
C SER A 176 -16.31 -7.94 -15.00
N ILE A 177 -15.94 -8.29 -13.76
CA ILE A 177 -16.12 -9.66 -13.26
C ILE A 177 -17.61 -9.96 -13.19
N THR A 178 -17.99 -11.10 -13.78
CA THR A 178 -19.34 -11.65 -13.71
C THR A 178 -19.27 -13.08 -13.20
N MET A 179 -20.02 -13.38 -12.14
CA MET A 179 -20.20 -14.72 -11.58
C MET A 179 -21.63 -15.18 -11.76
N LYS A 180 -21.86 -16.49 -11.91
CA LYS A 180 -23.22 -17.06 -11.99
C LYS A 180 -23.71 -17.38 -10.58
N GLY A 181 -24.76 -16.69 -10.14
CA GLY A 181 -25.46 -16.97 -8.90
C GLY A 181 -26.80 -17.67 -9.14
N LYS A 182 -27.49 -18.03 -8.04
CA LYS A 182 -28.84 -18.61 -8.09
C LYS A 182 -29.86 -17.69 -8.78
N ASN A 183 -29.65 -16.37 -8.72
CA ASN A 183 -30.53 -15.35 -9.30
C ASN A 183 -30.04 -14.85 -10.68
N GLY A 184 -29.12 -15.58 -11.32
CA GLY A 184 -28.49 -15.17 -12.58
C GLY A 184 -27.10 -14.57 -12.39
N PRO A 185 -26.53 -13.98 -13.47
CA PRO A 185 -25.21 -13.36 -13.42
C PRO A 185 -25.18 -12.14 -12.49
N PHE A 186 -24.12 -11.99 -11.70
CA PHE A 186 -23.92 -10.85 -10.81
C PHE A 186 -22.44 -10.42 -10.79
N THR A 187 -22.20 -9.15 -10.45
CA THR A 187 -20.85 -8.65 -10.18
C THR A 187 -20.50 -8.91 -8.72
N PRO A 188 -19.45 -9.71 -8.43
CA PRO A 188 -19.07 -10.01 -7.06
C PRO A 188 -18.40 -8.80 -6.39
N PRO A 189 -18.30 -8.79 -5.04
CA PRO A 189 -17.59 -7.72 -4.33
C PRO A 189 -16.10 -7.67 -4.73
N ARG A 190 -15.45 -6.51 -4.54
CA ARG A 190 -14.01 -6.33 -4.86
C ARG A 190 -13.12 -7.38 -4.19
N PHE A 191 -13.43 -7.71 -2.93
CA PHE A 191 -12.71 -8.69 -2.12
C PHE A 191 -13.00 -10.16 -2.50
N SER A 192 -13.63 -10.42 -3.66
CA SER A 192 -13.91 -11.77 -4.15
C SER A 192 -12.76 -12.41 -4.93
N SER A 193 -11.74 -11.64 -5.31
CA SER A 193 -10.66 -12.11 -6.19
C SER A 193 -9.28 -11.69 -5.70
N VAL A 194 -8.31 -12.56 -5.92
CA VAL A 194 -6.88 -12.31 -5.71
C VAL A 194 -6.30 -11.68 -6.98
N TYR A 195 -5.43 -10.70 -6.80
CA TYR A 195 -4.68 -10.02 -7.85
C TYR A 195 -3.18 -10.11 -7.57
N LEU A 196 -2.38 -10.19 -8.62
CA LEU A 196 -0.93 -10.04 -8.56
C LEU A 196 -0.57 -8.62 -9.00
N LEU A 197 0.11 -7.89 -8.11
CA LEU A 197 0.60 -6.54 -8.34
C LEU A 197 2.09 -6.60 -8.60
N LYS A 198 2.51 -6.10 -9.76
CA LYS A 198 3.91 -5.98 -10.15
C LYS A 198 4.29 -4.52 -10.36
N SER A 199 5.59 -4.30 -10.29
CA SER A 199 6.24 -3.08 -10.75
C SER A 199 6.67 -3.24 -12.19
N VAL A 200 6.33 -2.25 -13.01
CA VAL A 200 6.79 -2.15 -14.40
C VAL A 200 7.46 -0.80 -14.61
N GLN A 201 8.58 -0.82 -15.32
CA GLN A 201 9.26 0.41 -15.69
C GLN A 201 8.53 1.09 -16.83
N GLU A 202 8.28 2.38 -16.69
CA GLU A 202 7.76 3.27 -17.72
C GLU A 202 8.82 4.32 -18.06
N GLU A 203 8.77 4.83 -19.29
CA GLU A 203 9.65 5.90 -19.74
C GLU A 203 8.92 6.88 -20.65
N ASN A 204 9.39 8.13 -20.63
CA ASN A 204 9.02 9.16 -21.59
C ASN A 204 10.25 10.07 -21.84
N SER A 205 10.05 11.18 -22.54
CA SER A 205 11.12 12.16 -22.81
C SER A 205 11.70 12.83 -21.56
N LYS A 206 11.02 12.74 -20.41
CA LYS A 206 11.42 13.37 -19.15
C LYS A 206 12.10 12.39 -18.18
N GLY A 207 12.06 11.07 -18.40
CA GLY A 207 12.76 10.12 -17.54
C GLY A 207 12.15 8.73 -17.50
N LYS A 208 12.60 7.93 -16.52
CA LYS A 208 12.13 6.55 -16.27
C LYS A 208 11.70 6.37 -14.82
N TRP A 209 10.49 5.86 -14.62
CA TRP A 209 9.90 5.59 -13.31
C TRP A 209 9.28 4.19 -13.27
N HIS A 210 8.87 3.75 -12.09
CA HIS A 210 8.14 2.49 -11.94
C HIS A 210 6.67 2.79 -11.67
N ASN A 211 5.80 1.94 -12.20
CA ASN A 211 4.36 2.04 -12.04
C ASN A 211 3.77 0.64 -11.81
N TRP A 212 2.52 0.61 -11.36
CA TRP A 212 1.84 -0.64 -11.06
C TRP A 212 1.31 -1.33 -12.33
N ASP A 213 1.44 -2.65 -12.38
CA ASP A 213 0.65 -3.50 -13.26
C ASP A 213 -0.08 -4.57 -12.44
N MET A 214 -1.37 -4.71 -12.71
CA MET A 214 -2.27 -5.59 -11.95
C MET A 214 -2.83 -6.63 -12.90
N SER A 215 -2.74 -7.89 -12.48
CA SER A 215 -3.38 -9.02 -13.16
C SER A 215 -4.22 -9.82 -12.18
N ARG A 216 -5.36 -10.33 -12.64
CA ARG A 216 -6.24 -11.16 -11.81
C ARG A 216 -5.68 -12.58 -11.76
N VAL A 217 -5.50 -13.10 -10.55
CA VAL A 217 -5.08 -14.49 -10.31
C VAL A 217 -6.29 -15.40 -10.38
N GLY A 218 -7.35 -15.08 -9.63
CA GLY A 218 -8.53 -15.94 -9.50
C GLY A 218 -9.47 -15.49 -8.39
N PRO A 219 -10.56 -16.22 -8.12
CA PRO A 219 -11.37 -16.00 -6.94
C PRO A 219 -10.58 -16.27 -5.65
N VAL A 220 -11.01 -15.70 -4.53
CA VAL A 220 -10.53 -16.11 -3.20
C VAL A 220 -11.12 -17.48 -2.88
N GLU A 221 -10.26 -18.44 -2.53
CA GLU A 221 -10.65 -19.84 -2.26
C GLU A 221 -10.68 -20.18 -0.76
N ASP A 222 -9.99 -19.38 0.06
CA ASP A 222 -9.96 -19.52 1.51
C ASP A 222 -11.06 -18.67 2.18
N ALA A 223 -11.93 -19.32 2.95
CA ALA A 223 -13.06 -18.67 3.60
C ALA A 223 -12.63 -17.69 4.71
N ALA A 224 -11.55 -17.98 5.44
CA ALA A 224 -11.04 -17.10 6.48
C ALA A 224 -10.41 -15.83 5.88
N LEU A 225 -9.66 -15.97 4.78
CA LEU A 225 -9.13 -14.81 4.04
C LEU A 225 -10.25 -13.97 3.43
N TYR A 226 -11.29 -14.59 2.88
CA TYR A 226 -12.46 -13.88 2.37
C TYR A 226 -13.16 -13.07 3.48
N GLN A 227 -13.36 -13.69 4.64
CA GLN A 227 -13.99 -13.04 5.78
C GLN A 227 -13.14 -11.89 6.32
N ARG A 228 -11.82 -12.08 6.47
CA ARG A 228 -10.88 -11.03 6.88
C ARG A 228 -10.93 -9.83 5.93
N ALA A 229 -10.90 -10.07 4.61
CA ALA A 229 -10.99 -9.00 3.61
C ALA A 229 -12.34 -8.27 3.65
N ARG A 230 -13.43 -9.01 3.90
CA ARG A 230 -14.77 -8.43 4.09
C ARG A 230 -14.85 -7.55 5.34
N GLU A 231 -14.32 -8.01 6.46
CA GLU A 231 -14.30 -7.26 7.73
C GLU A 231 -13.47 -5.99 7.60
N PHE A 232 -12.29 -6.09 6.99
CA PHE A 232 -11.48 -4.92 6.69
C PHE A 232 -12.25 -3.93 5.81
N ALA A 233 -12.94 -4.42 4.76
CA ALA A 233 -13.77 -3.54 3.93
C ALA A 233 -14.92 -2.85 4.68
N ILE A 234 -15.48 -3.48 5.72
CA ILE A 234 -16.51 -2.88 6.58
C ILE A 234 -15.87 -1.80 7.45
N SER A 235 -14.76 -2.08 8.14
CA SER A 235 -14.06 -1.11 9.02
C SER A 235 -13.65 0.18 8.29
N ILE A 236 -13.19 0.06 7.04
CA ILE A 236 -12.82 1.23 6.22
C ILE A 236 -14.06 2.06 5.86
N ARG A 237 -15.21 1.43 5.62
CA ARG A 237 -16.44 2.13 5.24
C ARG A 237 -17.17 2.74 6.43
N SER A 238 -17.04 2.16 7.63
CA SER A 238 -17.55 2.76 8.86
C SER A 238 -16.68 3.93 9.35
N GLY A 239 -15.47 4.09 8.79
CA GLY A 239 -14.53 5.14 9.19
C GLY A 239 -13.73 4.79 10.45
N GLU A 240 -13.75 3.51 10.86
CA GLU A 240 -13.00 3.03 12.03
C GLU A 240 -11.48 3.07 11.82
N VAL A 241 -11.02 3.02 10.57
CA VAL A 241 -9.60 3.10 10.22
C VAL A 241 -9.25 4.52 9.77
N VAL A 242 -8.37 5.18 10.52
CA VAL A 242 -7.86 6.51 10.20
C VAL A 242 -6.56 6.38 9.42
N VAL A 243 -6.53 6.95 8.21
CA VAL A 243 -5.33 6.95 7.37
C VAL A 243 -4.49 8.19 7.66
N LYS A 244 -3.28 7.98 8.20
CA LYS A 244 -2.30 9.04 8.39
C LYS A 244 -1.50 9.22 7.10
N HIS A 245 -1.83 10.26 6.34
CA HIS A 245 -1.12 10.61 5.11
C HIS A 245 0.17 11.37 5.41
N SER A 246 1.22 11.05 4.68
CA SER A 246 2.47 11.82 4.63
C SER A 246 2.84 12.11 3.18
N ASN A 247 3.41 13.29 2.93
CA ASN A 247 3.92 13.68 1.63
C ASN A 247 5.28 13.02 1.42
N GLU A 248 5.32 11.96 0.60
CA GLU A 248 6.56 11.28 0.23
C GLU A 248 7.60 12.21 -0.41
N GLU A 249 7.19 13.37 -0.95
CA GLU A 249 8.11 14.35 -1.53
C GLU A 249 8.73 15.33 -0.53
N ALA A 250 8.19 15.39 0.69
CA ALA A 250 8.74 16.24 1.75
C ALA A 250 10.10 15.72 2.24
N ASP A 251 10.29 14.40 2.19
CA ASP A 251 11.54 13.74 2.58
C ASP A 251 12.56 13.63 1.44
N MET A 252 12.21 14.11 0.24
CA MET A 252 13.07 14.07 -0.94
C MET A 252 13.93 15.32 -1.05
N PRO A 253 15.24 15.23 -1.34
CA PRO A 253 16.06 16.41 -1.63
C PRO A 253 15.45 17.26 -2.75
N THR A 254 15.51 18.59 -2.62
CA THR A 254 15.06 19.53 -3.66
C THR A 254 15.81 19.22 -4.96
N PRO A 255 15.12 18.97 -6.08
CA PRO A 255 15.79 18.57 -7.30
C PRO A 255 16.45 19.77 -7.96
N HIS A 256 17.56 19.53 -8.63
CA HIS A 256 18.03 20.43 -9.68
C HIS A 256 16.97 20.50 -10.79
N LYS A 257 16.91 21.61 -11.54
CA LYS A 257 15.90 21.89 -12.58
C LYS A 257 15.69 20.78 -13.63
N ASP A 258 16.60 19.80 -13.71
CA ASP A 258 16.55 18.67 -14.62
C ASP A 258 15.91 17.40 -14.04
N GLU A 259 15.53 17.38 -12.76
CA GLU A 259 15.00 16.18 -12.06
C GLU A 259 13.65 16.44 -11.36
N VAL A 260 12.62 16.85 -12.11
CA VAL A 260 11.28 17.00 -11.54
C VAL A 260 10.72 15.61 -11.14
N PRO A 261 10.30 15.37 -9.89
CA PRO A 261 9.61 14.13 -9.51
C PRO A 261 8.20 14.08 -10.14
N PHE A 262 7.79 12.89 -10.57
CA PHE A 262 6.58 12.61 -11.35
C PHE A 262 5.41 12.08 -10.52
#